data_AF-A0A7M5VGH5-F1
#
_entry.id   AF-A0A7M5VGH5-F1
#
_cell.length_a   1.000
_cell.length_b   1.000
_cell.length_c   1.000
_cell.angle_alpha   90.00
_cell.angle_beta   90.00
_cell.angle_gamma   90.00
#
_symmetry.space_group_name_H-M   'P 1'
#
loop_
_entity.id
_entity.type
_entity.pdbx_description
1 polymer ?
#
loop_
_entity_poly.entity_id
_entity_poly.type
_entity_poly.pdbx_seq_one_letter_code
_entity_poly.pdbx_strand_id
1 'polypeptide(L)'
;MSGMGLNDHHEEEVKKFLKFARYNRQQQLRSVEGSFQDLKDSRLQEDTFTSDEVQEMIDGLMVVVKGAVETELLNAAHTNVLLLFQLFSQAERWHLKLQADISELENQKLLKDIADFEEQEASGRRNKNLDLSNLAKSKLEPLNEGGSAALLQMEISRLKEENDTLKRKITTLEKSTNSSLSTQSRLRADLEEAQNNLSSSSPRKDGSEREMLSDKISSLSDTLREAELNYNKKFSSVNEELVEAKHYILNLQHELETLHGEFDKKFSETTQFKNLKKMLEGKNTQLKELRVRVKKYEPDCEL
;
A
#
# COMPACT_ATOMS: atom_id res chain seq x y z
N MET A 1 -2.88 -7.68 7.54
CA MET A 1 -3.64 -6.46 7.90
C MET A 1 -2.78 -5.67 8.86
N SER A 2 -1.96 -4.78 8.30
CA SER A 2 -0.94 -4.02 9.00
C SER A 2 -1.59 -2.99 9.93
N GLY A 3 -1.20 -2.99 11.21
CA GLY A 3 -1.97 -2.47 12.35
C GLY A 3 -2.20 -0.95 12.39
N MET A 4 -1.80 -0.22 11.35
CA MET A 4 -1.91 1.23 11.26
C MET A 4 -2.63 1.72 9.98
N GLY A 5 -3.03 0.83 9.06
CA GLY A 5 -3.69 1.25 7.81
C GLY A 5 -2.77 1.94 6.81
N LEU A 6 -1.45 1.87 7.02
CA LEU A 6 -0.41 2.24 6.07
C LEU A 6 0.11 1.00 5.34
N ASN A 7 0.78 1.23 4.21
CA ASN A 7 1.59 0.24 3.51
C ASN A 7 2.74 -0.25 4.40
N ASP A 8 3.13 -1.51 4.24
CA ASP A 8 4.18 -2.18 5.03
C ASP A 8 5.51 -1.39 5.01
N HIS A 9 5.85 -0.78 3.88
CA HIS A 9 7.04 0.07 3.76
C HIS A 9 6.99 1.30 4.69
N HIS A 10 5.89 2.06 4.64
CA HIS A 10 5.75 3.24 5.47
C HIS A 10 5.58 2.88 6.95
N GLU A 11 4.95 1.75 7.26
CA GLU A 11 4.91 1.23 8.63
C GLU A 11 6.32 0.91 9.16
N GLU A 12 7.20 0.36 8.31
CA GLU A 12 8.60 0.12 8.68
C GLU A 12 9.35 1.43 8.97
N GLU A 13 9.17 2.45 8.13
CA GLU A 13 9.78 3.77 8.34
C GLU A 13 9.31 4.43 9.65
N VAL A 14 8.01 4.37 9.97
CA VAL A 14 7.48 4.84 11.25
C VAL A 14 8.12 4.07 12.42
N LYS A 15 8.28 2.74 12.31
CA LYS A 15 8.93 1.93 13.35
C LYS A 15 10.40 2.32 13.55
N LYS A 16 11.13 2.61 12.47
CA LYS A 16 12.52 3.05 12.57
C LYS A 16 12.60 4.41 13.28
N PHE A 17 11.74 5.37 12.93
CA PHE A 17 11.67 6.66 13.61
C PHE A 17 11.32 6.52 15.10
N LEU A 18 10.35 5.67 15.46
CA LEU A 18 9.99 5.41 16.85
C LEU A 18 11.15 4.84 17.67
N LYS A 19 11.97 3.95 17.08
CA LYS A 19 13.18 3.45 17.73
C LYS A 19 14.19 4.57 17.99
N PHE A 20 14.40 5.42 17.00
CA PHE A 20 15.26 6.60 17.12
C PHE A 20 14.76 7.55 18.22
N ALA A 21 13.49 7.94 18.19
CA ALA A 21 12.89 8.84 19.17
C ALA A 21 12.99 8.28 20.60
N ARG A 22 12.81 6.96 20.79
CA ARG A 22 13.01 6.29 22.07
C ARG A 22 14.46 6.36 22.55
N TYR A 23 15.42 6.13 21.65
CA TYR A 23 16.84 6.23 21.97
C TYR A 23 17.23 7.65 22.37
N ASN A 24 16.87 8.64 21.55
CA ASN A 24 17.16 10.05 21.83
C ASN A 24 16.54 10.49 23.16
N ARG A 25 15.27 10.13 23.44
CA ARG A 25 14.64 10.41 24.74
C ARG A 25 15.45 9.86 25.91
N GLN A 26 15.90 8.60 25.83
CA GLN A 26 16.68 8.00 26.90
C GLN A 26 18.03 8.70 27.12
N GLN A 27 18.66 9.15 26.04
CA GLN A 27 19.90 9.92 26.10
C GLN A 27 19.69 11.29 26.75
N GLN A 28 18.64 12.02 26.38
CA GLN A 28 18.33 13.32 26.98
C GLN A 28 18.02 13.20 28.47
N LEU A 29 17.24 12.20 28.89
CA LEU A 29 16.95 11.97 30.31
C LEU A 29 18.20 11.66 31.13
N ARG A 30 19.18 10.94 30.55
CA ARG A 30 20.48 10.71 31.20
C ARG A 30 21.30 11.99 31.31
N SER A 31 21.28 12.84 30.29
CA SER A 31 21.96 14.13 30.32
C SER A 31 21.39 15.05 31.41
N VAL A 32 20.06 15.06 31.57
CA VAL A 32 19.39 15.82 32.64
C VAL A 32 19.85 15.30 34.00
N GLU A 33 19.77 13.99 34.23
CA GLU A 33 20.21 13.36 35.49
C GLU A 33 21.69 13.65 35.82
N GLY A 34 22.56 13.62 34.80
CA GLY A 34 23.97 14.01 34.94
C GLY A 34 24.14 15.45 35.42
N SER A 35 23.42 16.42 34.85
CA SER A 35 23.48 17.82 35.28
C SER A 35 23.10 18.03 36.75
N PHE A 36 22.12 17.26 37.26
CA PHE A 36 21.74 17.30 38.67
C PHE A 36 22.84 16.70 39.55
N GLN A 37 23.47 15.60 39.11
CA GLN A 37 24.57 14.98 39.85
C GLN A 37 25.81 15.89 39.90
N ASP A 38 26.17 16.55 38.79
CA ASP A 38 27.30 17.50 38.73
C ASP A 38 27.09 18.68 39.69
N LEU A 39 25.86 19.16 39.82
CA LEU A 39 25.51 20.22 40.76
C LEU A 39 25.67 19.76 42.21
N LYS A 40 25.27 18.51 42.51
CA LYS A 40 25.50 17.93 43.83
C LYS A 40 26.98 17.83 44.15
N ASP A 41 27.75 17.22 43.25
CA ASP A 41 29.17 16.97 43.50
C ASP A 41 29.98 18.27 43.64
N SER A 42 29.54 19.38 43.02
CA SER A 42 30.26 20.66 43.03
C SER A 42 29.87 21.64 44.14
N ARG A 43 28.65 21.58 44.69
CA ARG A 43 28.11 22.63 45.58
C ARG A 43 27.63 22.16 46.96
N LEU A 44 27.45 20.86 47.17
CA LEU A 44 26.89 20.35 48.44
C LEU A 44 27.87 20.26 49.63
N GLN A 45 29.04 20.89 49.54
CA GLN A 45 30.04 20.91 50.62
C GLN A 45 29.96 22.16 51.53
N GLU A 46 28.91 22.98 51.42
CA GLU A 46 28.81 24.26 52.15
C GLU A 46 28.10 24.13 53.50
N ASP A 47 28.65 24.79 54.54
CA ASP A 47 28.31 24.64 55.96
C ASP A 47 26.90 25.15 56.40
N THR A 48 26.08 25.68 55.48
CA THR A 48 24.83 26.39 55.86
C THR A 48 23.62 25.46 55.99
N PHE A 49 23.64 24.32 55.31
CA PHE A 49 22.65 23.25 55.40
C PHE A 49 23.38 21.93 55.61
N THR A 50 22.71 20.92 56.14
CA THR A 50 23.29 19.57 56.09
C THR A 50 23.31 19.12 54.63
N SER A 51 24.44 18.52 54.20
CA SER A 51 24.57 18.02 52.83
C SER A 51 23.42 17.06 52.48
N ASP A 52 22.95 16.26 53.44
CA ASP A 52 21.89 15.28 53.22
C ASP A 52 20.54 15.95 52.89
N GLU A 53 20.16 17.03 53.58
CA GLU A 53 18.91 17.77 53.32
C GLU A 53 18.89 18.42 51.94
N VAL A 54 20.00 19.05 51.54
CA VAL A 54 20.09 19.69 50.21
C VAL A 54 20.13 18.63 49.11
N GLN A 55 20.75 17.47 49.36
CA GLN A 55 20.80 16.37 48.42
C GLN A 55 19.39 15.79 48.19
N GLU A 56 18.61 15.58 49.25
CA GLU A 56 17.23 15.12 49.16
C GLU A 56 16.34 16.11 48.39
N MET A 57 16.48 17.42 48.64
CA MET A 57 15.73 18.44 47.90
C MET A 57 16.07 18.45 46.40
N ILE A 58 17.36 18.32 46.06
CA ILE A 58 17.81 18.26 44.67
C ILE A 58 17.35 16.96 43.99
N ASP A 59 17.35 15.84 44.71
CA ASP A 59 16.80 14.57 44.23
C ASP A 59 15.30 14.67 43.93
N GLY A 60 14.54 15.28 44.84
CA GLY A 60 13.12 15.55 44.62
C GLY A 60 12.88 16.40 43.36
N LEU A 61 13.65 17.47 43.17
CA LEU A 61 13.56 18.32 41.98
C LEU A 61 13.96 17.55 40.71
N MET A 62 15.02 16.75 40.77
CA MET A 62 15.49 15.94 39.64
C MET A 62 14.40 15.00 39.14
N VAL A 63 13.68 14.32 40.04
CA VAL A 63 12.57 13.42 39.67
C VAL A 63 11.45 14.19 38.98
N VAL A 64 11.07 15.36 39.49
CA VAL A 64 10.02 16.20 38.90
C VAL A 64 10.42 16.69 37.50
N VAL A 65 11.65 17.20 37.35
CA VAL A 65 12.16 17.70 36.06
C VAL A 65 12.30 16.56 35.05
N LYS A 66 12.86 15.41 35.44
CA LYS A 66 12.99 14.23 34.59
C LYS A 66 11.63 13.75 34.08
N GLY A 67 10.61 13.71 34.95
CA GLY A 67 9.25 13.34 34.56
C GLY A 67 8.58 14.34 33.61
N ALA A 68 8.79 15.64 33.83
CA ALA A 68 8.28 16.69 32.95
C ALA A 68 8.91 16.60 31.55
N VAL A 69 10.24 16.51 31.47
CA VAL A 69 10.99 16.37 30.21
C VAL A 69 10.63 15.06 29.51
N GLU A 70 10.48 13.95 30.22
CA GLU A 70 10.08 12.67 29.62
C GLU A 70 8.71 12.76 28.95
N THR A 71 7.75 13.40 29.63
CA THR A 71 6.38 13.58 29.13
C THR A 71 6.36 14.46 27.89
N GLU A 72 7.14 15.55 27.89
CA GLU A 72 7.26 16.45 26.75
C GLU A 72 7.90 15.77 25.53
N LEU A 73 9.03 15.07 25.73
CA LEU A 73 9.72 14.33 24.67
C LEU A 73 8.85 13.20 24.10
N LEU A 74 8.05 12.54 24.93
CA LEU A 74 7.09 11.53 24.50
C LEU A 74 5.99 12.17 23.64
N ASN A 75 5.42 13.30 24.09
CA ASN A 75 4.42 14.03 23.33
C ASN A 75 4.96 14.49 21.97
N ALA A 76 6.17 15.08 21.94
CA ALA A 76 6.83 15.49 20.70
C ALA A 76 7.03 14.32 19.73
N ALA A 77 7.48 13.16 20.21
CA ALA A 77 7.63 11.97 19.38
C ALA A 77 6.28 11.50 18.79
N HIS A 78 5.21 11.49 19.60
CA HIS A 78 3.88 11.09 19.13
C HIS A 78 3.29 12.08 18.13
N THR A 79 3.45 13.39 18.35
CA THR A 79 3.02 14.43 17.40
C THR A 79 3.78 14.31 16.08
N ASN A 80 5.09 14.05 16.11
CA ASN A 80 5.90 13.85 14.91
C ASN A 80 5.49 12.58 14.15
N VAL A 81 5.22 11.48 14.85
CA VAL A 81 4.69 10.26 14.22
C VAL A 81 3.33 10.50 13.58
N LEU A 82 2.45 11.29 14.21
CA LEU A 82 1.16 11.65 13.63
C LEU A 82 1.34 12.45 12.34
N LEU A 83 2.29 13.39 12.30
CA LEU A 83 2.63 14.12 11.08
C LEU A 83 3.16 13.17 9.99
N LEU A 84 4.10 12.27 10.33
CA LEU A 84 4.61 11.26 9.39
C LEU A 84 3.48 10.37 8.87
N PHE A 85 2.56 9.96 9.73
CA PHE A 85 1.39 9.17 9.34
C PHE A 85 0.52 9.90 8.32
N GLN A 86 0.28 11.20 8.52
CA GLN A 86 -0.48 12.02 7.57
C GLN A 86 0.26 12.17 6.23
N LEU A 87 1.58 12.39 6.25
CA LEU A 87 2.40 12.49 5.05
C LEU A 87 2.41 11.17 4.26
N PHE A 88 2.61 10.04 4.93
CA PHE A 88 2.60 8.72 4.29
C PHE A 88 1.21 8.35 3.76
N SER A 89 0.14 8.64 4.52
CA SER A 89 -1.23 8.44 4.06
C SER A 89 -1.54 9.24 2.79
N GLN A 90 -1.01 10.47 2.70
CA GLN A 90 -1.13 11.28 1.48
C GLN A 90 -0.30 10.68 0.36
N ALA A 91 0.98 10.36 0.60
CA ALA A 91 1.87 9.76 -0.38
C ALA A 91 1.30 8.47 -0.99
N GLU A 92 0.68 7.61 -0.19
CA GLU A 92 0.04 6.37 -0.64
C GLU A 92 -1.11 6.59 -1.60
N ARG A 93 -1.92 7.66 -1.41
CA ARG A 93 -2.98 8.03 -2.37
C ARG A 93 -2.42 8.38 -3.74
N TRP A 94 -1.17 8.83 -3.79
CA TRP A 94 -0.42 9.12 -5.01
C TRP A 94 0.53 7.98 -5.41
N HIS A 95 0.44 6.83 -4.75
CA HIS A 95 1.32 5.67 -4.93
C HIS A 95 2.82 5.97 -4.79
N LEU A 96 3.16 7.00 -4.01
CA LEU A 96 4.53 7.38 -3.69
C LEU A 96 5.03 6.58 -2.49
N LYS A 97 6.29 6.15 -2.57
CA LYS A 97 7.03 5.55 -1.45
C LYS A 97 8.01 6.59 -0.93
N LEU A 98 7.73 7.13 0.25
CA LEU A 98 8.60 8.09 0.91
C LEU A 98 9.52 7.34 1.87
N GLN A 99 10.80 7.69 1.83
CA GLN A 99 11.82 7.18 2.73
C GLN A 99 12.44 8.35 3.48
N ALA A 100 12.61 8.20 4.79
CA ALA A 100 13.29 9.18 5.63
C ALA A 100 14.65 8.62 6.05
N ASP A 101 15.74 9.36 5.84
CA ASP A 101 17.03 8.97 6.38
C ASP A 101 17.14 9.42 7.84
N ILE A 102 17.01 8.46 8.75
CA ILE A 102 17.08 8.69 10.20
C ILE A 102 18.50 9.09 10.62
N SER A 103 19.52 8.70 9.85
CA SER A 103 20.93 9.03 10.13
C SER A 103 21.19 10.52 10.06
N GLU A 104 20.45 11.25 9.23
CA GLU A 104 20.62 12.70 9.05
C GLU A 104 19.93 13.52 10.14
N LEU A 105 19.03 12.92 10.95
CA LEU A 105 18.27 13.62 11.99
C LEU A 105 19.16 14.15 13.14
N GLU A 106 20.35 13.58 13.36
CA GLU A 106 21.31 14.04 14.36
C GLU A 106 22.42 14.94 13.76
N ASN A 107 22.33 15.26 12.46
CA ASN A 107 23.34 16.08 11.82
C ASN A 107 23.28 17.53 12.35
N GLN A 108 24.24 17.87 13.21
CA GLN A 108 24.33 19.19 13.84
C GLN A 108 24.33 20.35 12.84
N LYS A 109 24.86 20.14 11.63
CA LYS A 109 24.84 21.17 10.59
C LYS A 109 23.42 21.41 10.08
N LEU A 110 22.69 20.34 9.75
CA LEU A 110 21.30 20.44 9.28
C LEU A 110 20.40 21.04 10.37
N LEU A 111 20.60 20.64 11.62
CA LEU A 111 19.88 21.20 12.76
C LEU A 111 20.15 22.70 12.94
N LYS A 112 21.41 23.13 12.76
CA LYS A 112 21.76 24.54 12.80
C LYS A 112 21.15 25.33 11.65
N ASP A 113 21.20 24.79 10.43
CA ASP A 113 20.58 25.42 9.26
C ASP A 113 19.06 25.58 9.45
N ILE A 114 18.39 24.62 10.10
CA ILE A 114 16.97 24.71 10.47
C ILE A 114 16.74 25.77 11.56
N ALA A 115 17.60 25.85 12.58
CA ALA A 115 17.49 26.88 13.62
C ALA A 115 17.69 28.30 13.05
N ASP A 116 18.67 28.48 12.17
CA ASP A 116 18.91 29.75 11.46
C ASP A 116 17.71 30.12 10.56
N PHE A 117 17.02 29.12 9.99
CA PHE A 117 15.80 29.31 9.22
C PHE A 117 14.61 29.72 10.11
N GLU A 118 14.42 29.08 11.26
CA GLU A 118 13.37 29.42 12.24
C GLU A 118 13.51 30.88 12.72
N GLU A 119 14.73 31.30 13.07
CA GLU A 119 15.01 32.68 13.50
C GLU A 119 14.74 33.71 12.39
N GLN A 120 14.97 33.33 11.13
CA GLN A 120 14.72 34.20 9.98
C GLN A 120 13.25 34.35 9.63
N GLU A 121 12.48 33.27 9.71
CA GLU A 121 11.02 33.32 9.57
C GLU A 121 10.40 34.14 10.71
N ALA A 122 10.86 33.93 11.96
CA ALA A 122 10.39 34.70 13.12
C ALA A 122 10.72 36.19 13.04
N SER A 123 11.87 36.57 12.47
CA SER A 123 12.30 37.96 12.31
C SER A 123 11.74 38.64 11.04
N GLY A 124 11.02 37.90 10.19
CA GLY A 124 10.46 38.41 8.92
C GLY A 124 11.52 38.84 7.89
N ARG A 125 12.80 38.53 8.13
CA ARG A 125 13.90 38.89 7.24
C ARG A 125 14.10 37.78 6.22
N ARG A 126 13.49 37.93 5.04
CA ARG A 126 13.79 37.06 3.89
C ARG A 126 15.22 37.28 3.41
N ASN A 127 16.14 36.43 3.84
CA ASN A 127 17.48 36.40 3.30
C ASN A 127 17.49 35.52 2.04
N LYS A 128 17.80 36.10 0.88
CA LYS A 128 17.82 35.42 -0.44
C LYS A 128 18.84 34.28 -0.56
N ASN A 129 19.67 34.06 0.47
CA ASN A 129 20.81 33.14 0.44
C ASN A 129 20.61 31.84 1.24
N LEU A 130 19.51 31.67 1.97
CA LEU A 130 19.14 30.37 2.55
C LEU A 130 18.36 29.56 1.53
N ASP A 131 19.12 29.03 0.58
CA ASP A 131 18.62 28.06 -0.38
C ASP A 131 18.47 26.71 0.34
N LEU A 132 17.31 26.50 1.00
CA LEU A 132 16.90 25.21 1.59
C LEU A 132 16.98 24.06 0.58
N SER A 133 17.04 24.35 -0.72
CA SER A 133 17.33 23.34 -1.74
C SER A 133 18.72 22.72 -1.61
N ASN A 134 19.67 23.37 -0.92
CA ASN A 134 21.00 22.82 -0.62
C ASN A 134 20.99 21.68 0.40
N LEU A 135 20.01 21.60 1.31
CA LEU A 135 19.86 20.42 2.19
C LEU A 135 19.48 19.17 1.38
N ALA A 136 18.84 19.36 0.22
CA ALA A 136 18.45 18.30 -0.71
C ALA A 136 19.48 18.05 -1.84
N LYS A 137 20.66 18.67 -1.82
CA LYS A 137 21.69 18.48 -2.87
C LYS A 137 22.54 17.23 -2.62
N SER A 138 21.91 16.09 -2.38
CA SER A 138 22.38 14.83 -2.94
C SER A 138 21.88 14.75 -4.39
N LYS A 139 22.64 15.39 -5.29
CA LYS A 139 22.59 15.16 -6.75
C LYS A 139 21.17 15.17 -7.32
N LEU A 140 20.61 16.37 -7.54
CA LEU A 140 19.40 16.55 -8.34
C LEU A 140 19.59 15.85 -9.69
N GLU A 141 18.95 14.70 -9.85
CA GLU A 141 18.72 14.10 -11.15
C GLU A 141 17.85 15.06 -11.96
N PRO A 142 18.11 15.20 -13.27
CA PRO A 142 17.43 16.19 -14.09
C PRO A 142 15.92 15.96 -14.04
N LEU A 143 15.16 17.06 -13.92
CA LEU A 143 13.69 17.15 -13.88
C LEU A 143 13.01 16.47 -15.09
N ASN A 144 12.99 15.15 -15.12
CA ASN A 144 12.20 14.35 -16.05
C ASN A 144 11.38 13.25 -15.35
N GLU A 145 11.53 13.08 -14.04
CA GLU A 145 10.96 11.92 -13.31
C GLU A 145 10.33 12.32 -11.97
N GLY A 146 9.53 13.39 -11.97
CA GLY A 146 8.50 13.50 -10.93
C GLY A 146 7.58 12.27 -11.03
N GLY A 147 7.12 11.69 -9.92
CA GLY A 147 6.40 10.42 -9.89
C GLY A 147 5.25 10.27 -10.92
N SER A 148 4.63 11.37 -11.35
CA SER A 148 3.67 11.37 -12.47
C SER A 148 4.28 10.97 -13.82
N ALA A 149 5.49 11.44 -14.16
CA ALA A 149 6.21 11.09 -15.38
C ALA A 149 6.74 9.66 -15.34
N ALA A 150 7.22 9.18 -14.18
CA ALA A 150 7.59 7.77 -14.01
C ALA A 150 6.39 6.82 -14.12
N LEU A 151 5.23 7.19 -13.56
CA LEU A 151 3.97 6.46 -13.72
C LEU A 151 3.50 6.47 -15.17
N LEU A 152 3.60 7.60 -15.86
CA LEU A 152 3.30 7.69 -17.29
C LEU A 152 4.26 6.84 -18.13
N GLN A 153 5.55 6.85 -17.82
CA GLN A 153 6.57 6.03 -18.49
C GLN A 153 6.29 4.53 -18.27
N MET A 154 5.86 4.14 -17.07
CA MET A 154 5.49 2.77 -16.73
C MET A 154 4.23 2.33 -17.49
N GLU A 155 3.21 3.19 -17.56
CA GLU A 155 2.00 2.91 -18.32
C GLU A 155 2.28 2.89 -19.83
N ILE A 156 3.12 3.80 -20.35
CA ILE A 156 3.57 3.78 -21.74
C ILE A 156 4.34 2.49 -22.04
N SER A 157 5.18 2.01 -21.13
CA SER A 157 5.96 0.78 -21.31
C SER A 157 5.04 -0.44 -21.32
N ARG A 158 4.10 -0.52 -20.38
CA ARG A 158 3.07 -1.56 -20.33
C ARG A 158 2.21 -1.55 -21.61
N LEU A 159 1.71 -0.40 -22.04
CA LEU A 159 0.91 -0.27 -23.26
C LEU A 159 1.71 -0.62 -24.52
N LYS A 160 3.02 -0.38 -24.53
CA LYS A 160 3.92 -0.84 -25.61
C LYS A 160 4.10 -2.35 -25.61
N GLU A 161 4.32 -2.97 -24.45
CA GLU A 161 4.40 -4.43 -24.33
C GLU A 161 3.09 -5.13 -24.73
N GLU A 162 1.95 -4.56 -24.33
CA GLU A 162 0.62 -5.04 -24.72
C GLU A 162 0.42 -4.88 -26.24
N ASN A 163 0.81 -3.74 -26.82
CA ASN A 163 0.79 -3.58 -28.27
C ASN A 163 1.69 -4.58 -29.00
N ASP A 164 2.88 -4.86 -28.47
CA ASP A 164 3.81 -5.80 -29.10
C ASP A 164 3.34 -7.24 -29.00
N THR A 165 2.68 -7.62 -27.89
CA THR A 165 2.04 -8.93 -27.76
C THR A 165 0.81 -9.06 -28.66
N LEU A 166 -0.01 -8.01 -28.78
CA LEU A 166 -1.12 -7.97 -29.72
C LEU A 166 -0.64 -8.04 -31.18
N LYS A 167 0.38 -7.28 -31.55
CA LYS A 167 1.02 -7.37 -32.89
C LYS A 167 1.56 -8.77 -33.16
N ARG A 168 2.24 -9.39 -32.20
CA ARG A 168 2.69 -10.79 -32.32
C ARG A 168 1.51 -11.73 -32.57
N LYS A 169 0.43 -11.63 -31.79
CA LYS A 169 -0.78 -12.43 -31.99
C LYS A 169 -1.40 -12.23 -33.38
N ILE A 170 -1.51 -10.98 -33.84
CA ILE A 170 -2.01 -10.65 -35.17
C ILE A 170 -1.13 -11.30 -36.24
N THR A 171 0.20 -11.13 -36.19
CA THR A 171 1.10 -11.75 -37.18
C THR A 171 1.06 -13.28 -37.17
N THR A 172 0.87 -13.92 -36.02
CA THR A 172 0.69 -15.38 -35.94
C THR A 172 -0.64 -15.83 -36.53
N LEU A 173 -1.71 -15.08 -36.27
CA LEU A 173 -3.02 -15.34 -36.86
C LEU A 173 -3.00 -15.14 -38.37
N GLU A 174 -2.41 -14.05 -38.87
CA GLU A 174 -2.24 -13.79 -40.30
C GLU A 174 -1.44 -14.90 -41.00
N LYS A 175 -0.35 -15.39 -40.40
CA LYS A 175 0.41 -16.53 -40.94
C LYS A 175 -0.42 -17.80 -40.97
N SER A 176 -1.16 -18.08 -39.90
CA SER A 176 -2.05 -19.24 -39.83
C SER A 176 -3.15 -19.15 -40.89
N THR A 177 -3.85 -18.02 -40.99
CA THR A 177 -4.90 -17.78 -41.98
C THR A 177 -4.36 -17.84 -43.42
N ASN A 178 -3.20 -17.25 -43.70
CA ASN A 178 -2.57 -17.34 -45.03
C ASN A 178 -2.14 -18.76 -45.38
N SER A 179 -1.63 -19.53 -44.40
CA SER A 179 -1.31 -20.93 -44.61
C SER A 179 -2.58 -21.74 -44.93
N SER A 180 -3.67 -21.53 -44.18
CA SER A 180 -4.98 -22.14 -44.42
C SER A 180 -5.60 -21.70 -45.75
N LEU A 181 -5.41 -20.46 -46.17
CA LEU A 181 -5.88 -19.97 -47.46
C LEU A 181 -5.07 -20.57 -48.62
N SER A 182 -3.76 -20.73 -48.43
CA SER A 182 -2.89 -21.38 -49.42
C SER A 182 -3.19 -22.87 -49.56
N THR A 183 -3.47 -23.57 -48.46
CA THR A 183 -3.90 -24.98 -48.50
C THR A 183 -5.30 -25.08 -49.08
N GLN A 184 -6.23 -24.18 -48.74
CA GLN A 184 -7.55 -24.12 -49.35
C GLN A 184 -7.47 -23.86 -50.87
N SER A 185 -6.58 -22.97 -51.31
CA SER A 185 -6.39 -22.68 -52.73
C SER A 185 -5.78 -23.87 -53.48
N ARG A 186 -4.80 -24.56 -52.88
CA ARG A 186 -4.24 -25.81 -53.42
C ARG A 186 -5.30 -26.91 -53.49
N LEU A 187 -6.04 -27.15 -52.41
CA LEU A 187 -7.13 -28.13 -52.37
C LEU A 187 -8.24 -27.80 -53.36
N ARG A 188 -8.53 -26.51 -53.61
CA ARG A 188 -9.47 -26.09 -54.65
C ARG A 188 -8.93 -26.37 -56.05
N ALA A 189 -7.66 -26.06 -56.32
CA ALA A 189 -7.03 -26.38 -57.60
C ALA A 189 -6.98 -27.89 -57.85
N ASP A 190 -6.59 -28.67 -56.84
CA ASP A 190 -6.57 -30.14 -56.89
C ASP A 190 -7.98 -30.71 -57.09
N LEU A 191 -9.01 -30.12 -56.46
CA LEU A 191 -10.41 -30.49 -56.69
C LEU A 191 -10.87 -30.14 -58.11
N GLU A 192 -10.50 -28.99 -58.64
CA GLU A 192 -10.86 -28.56 -59.99
C GLU A 192 -10.16 -29.42 -61.05
N GLU A 193 -8.89 -29.77 -60.84
CA GLU A 193 -8.13 -30.72 -61.67
C GLU A 193 -8.72 -32.12 -61.58
N ALA A 194 -9.03 -32.62 -60.37
CA ALA A 194 -9.70 -33.90 -60.19
C ALA A 194 -11.10 -33.91 -60.84
N GLN A 195 -11.85 -32.81 -60.76
CA GLN A 195 -13.17 -32.67 -61.37
C GLN A 195 -13.10 -32.58 -62.90
N ASN A 196 -12.07 -31.92 -63.45
CA ASN A 196 -11.78 -31.88 -64.89
C ASN A 196 -11.32 -33.25 -65.41
N ASN A 197 -10.45 -33.95 -64.66
CA ASN A 197 -10.04 -35.32 -64.97
C ASN A 197 -11.23 -36.30 -64.91
N LEU A 198 -12.12 -36.14 -63.93
CA LEU A 198 -13.35 -36.94 -63.77
C LEU A 198 -14.42 -36.61 -64.84
N SER A 199 -14.45 -35.40 -65.39
CA SER A 199 -15.34 -35.03 -66.51
C SER A 199 -14.76 -35.38 -67.87
N SER A 200 -13.43 -35.54 -68.00
CA SER A 200 -12.76 -36.11 -69.17
C SER A 200 -12.70 -37.65 -69.20
N SER A 201 -13.05 -38.31 -68.09
CA SER A 201 -13.03 -39.76 -67.95
C SER A 201 -14.37 -40.28 -67.41
N SER A 202 -15.23 -40.71 -68.32
CA SER A 202 -16.33 -41.63 -68.01
C SER A 202 -15.89 -43.06 -68.41
N PRO A 203 -16.43 -44.12 -67.81
CA PRO A 203 -16.40 -44.49 -66.40
C PRO A 203 -15.78 -45.89 -66.29
N ARG A 204 -14.54 -46.08 -65.83
CA ARG A 204 -13.99 -47.43 -65.63
C ARG A 204 -13.04 -47.51 -64.44
N LYS A 205 -13.56 -48.17 -63.38
CA LYS A 205 -12.89 -48.95 -62.32
C LYS A 205 -11.73 -48.28 -61.56
N ASP A 206 -11.89 -48.15 -60.24
CA ASP A 206 -11.28 -49.14 -59.34
C ASP A 206 -11.86 -49.05 -57.91
N GLY A 207 -12.17 -50.21 -57.33
CA GLY A 207 -12.61 -50.34 -55.94
C GLY A 207 -11.53 -49.96 -54.92
N SER A 208 -10.27 -49.87 -55.35
CA SER A 208 -9.11 -49.59 -54.50
C SER A 208 -9.02 -48.14 -54.02
N GLU A 209 -9.37 -47.15 -54.85
CA GLU A 209 -9.36 -45.74 -54.42
C GLU A 209 -10.51 -45.42 -53.47
N ARG A 210 -11.67 -46.06 -53.65
CA ARG A 210 -12.79 -45.94 -52.70
C ARG A 210 -12.44 -46.53 -51.33
N GLU A 211 -11.70 -47.63 -51.31
CA GLU A 211 -11.24 -48.27 -50.07
C GLU A 211 -10.20 -47.38 -49.35
N MET A 212 -9.21 -46.84 -50.07
CA MET A 212 -8.23 -45.91 -49.48
C MET A 212 -8.85 -44.57 -49.02
N LEU A 213 -9.82 -44.03 -49.75
CA LEU A 213 -10.54 -42.82 -49.33
C LEU A 213 -11.45 -43.10 -48.12
N SER A 214 -12.08 -44.29 -48.06
CA SER A 214 -12.84 -44.73 -46.90
C SER A 214 -11.94 -44.87 -45.67
N ASP A 215 -10.75 -45.45 -45.81
CA ASP A 215 -9.78 -45.58 -44.72
C ASP A 215 -9.28 -44.20 -44.25
N LYS A 216 -9.05 -43.27 -45.17
CA LYS A 216 -8.62 -41.92 -44.82
C LYS A 216 -9.72 -41.12 -44.13
N ILE A 217 -10.98 -41.26 -44.57
CA ILE A 217 -12.14 -40.66 -43.91
C ILE A 217 -12.34 -41.29 -42.53
N SER A 218 -12.17 -42.62 -42.38
CA SER A 218 -12.22 -43.28 -41.08
C SER A 218 -11.14 -42.73 -40.14
N SER A 219 -9.88 -42.68 -40.60
CA SER A 219 -8.78 -42.15 -39.78
C SER A 219 -8.98 -40.69 -39.39
N LEU A 220 -9.49 -39.84 -40.30
CA LEU A 220 -9.83 -38.46 -39.98
C LEU A 220 -10.97 -38.39 -38.98
N SER A 221 -12.01 -39.21 -39.14
CA SER A 221 -13.13 -39.26 -38.19
C SER A 221 -12.67 -39.71 -36.80
N ASP A 222 -11.73 -40.66 -36.73
CA ASP A 222 -11.14 -41.13 -35.47
C ASP A 222 -10.29 -40.04 -34.81
N THR A 223 -9.45 -39.34 -35.57
CA THR A 223 -8.65 -38.22 -35.03
C THR A 223 -9.51 -37.04 -34.57
N LEU A 224 -10.61 -36.75 -35.28
CA LEU A 224 -11.56 -35.70 -34.89
C LEU A 224 -12.27 -36.09 -33.60
N ARG A 225 -12.69 -37.35 -33.48
CA ARG A 225 -13.30 -37.90 -32.26
C ARG A 225 -12.33 -37.87 -31.06
N GLU A 226 -11.06 -38.19 -31.27
CA GLU A 226 -10.02 -38.09 -30.23
C GLU A 226 -9.76 -36.64 -29.81
N ALA A 227 -9.74 -35.70 -30.77
CA ALA A 227 -9.61 -34.27 -30.48
C ALA A 227 -10.81 -33.73 -29.68
N GLU A 228 -12.04 -34.13 -30.02
CA GLU A 228 -13.25 -33.78 -29.29
C GLU A 228 -13.23 -34.36 -27.87
N LEU A 229 -12.83 -35.62 -27.69
CA LEU A 229 -12.69 -36.23 -26.37
C LEU A 229 -11.63 -35.53 -25.52
N ASN A 230 -10.49 -35.16 -26.11
CA ASN A 230 -9.43 -34.45 -25.40
C ASN A 230 -9.84 -33.01 -25.04
N TYR A 231 -10.57 -32.32 -25.92
CA TYR A 231 -11.14 -31.01 -25.63
C TYR A 231 -12.14 -31.09 -24.47
N ASN A 232 -13.05 -32.07 -24.51
CA ASN A 232 -14.08 -32.22 -23.50
C ASN A 232 -13.48 -32.60 -22.12
N LYS A 233 -12.44 -33.44 -22.10
CA LYS A 233 -11.69 -33.76 -20.87
C LYS A 233 -11.01 -32.52 -20.27
N LYS A 234 -10.32 -31.72 -21.09
CA LYS A 234 -9.69 -30.47 -20.63
C LYS A 234 -10.73 -29.47 -20.12
N PHE A 235 -11.85 -29.35 -20.82
CA PHE A 235 -12.96 -28.48 -20.41
C PHE A 235 -13.55 -28.92 -19.06
N SER A 236 -13.78 -30.22 -18.86
CA SER A 236 -14.23 -30.76 -17.57
C SER A 236 -13.24 -30.46 -16.44
N SER A 237 -11.95 -30.71 -16.65
CA SER A 237 -10.89 -30.46 -15.65
C SER A 237 -10.83 -28.97 -15.26
N VAL A 238 -10.84 -28.07 -16.23
CA VAL A 238 -10.82 -26.62 -15.97
C VAL A 238 -12.10 -26.17 -15.28
N ASN A 239 -13.25 -26.75 -15.62
CA ASN A 239 -14.51 -26.43 -14.99
C ASN A 239 -14.56 -26.94 -13.54
N GLU A 240 -13.98 -28.11 -13.25
CA GLU A 240 -13.81 -28.63 -11.89
C GLU A 240 -12.91 -27.72 -11.04
N GLU A 241 -11.74 -27.33 -11.55
CA GLU A 241 -10.83 -26.37 -10.89
C GLU A 241 -11.52 -25.01 -10.64
N LEU A 242 -12.31 -24.54 -11.60
CA LEU A 242 -13.08 -23.30 -11.47
C LEU A 242 -14.15 -23.41 -10.37
N VAL A 243 -14.82 -24.55 -10.27
CA VAL A 243 -15.81 -24.82 -9.22
C VAL A 243 -15.13 -24.89 -7.86
N GLU A 244 -13.98 -25.55 -7.76
CA GLU A 244 -13.21 -25.64 -6.52
C GLU A 244 -12.72 -24.25 -6.07
N ALA A 245 -12.17 -23.44 -6.98
CA ALA A 245 -11.76 -22.08 -6.69
C ALA A 245 -12.94 -21.20 -6.23
N LYS A 246 -14.13 -21.36 -6.83
CA LYS A 246 -15.36 -20.66 -6.40
C LYS A 246 -15.78 -21.08 -5.00
N HIS A 247 -15.74 -22.37 -4.68
CA HIS A 247 -16.04 -22.84 -3.33
C HIS A 247 -15.02 -22.33 -2.30
N TYR A 248 -13.73 -22.29 -2.66
CA TYR A 248 -12.69 -21.73 -1.81
C TYR A 248 -12.92 -20.23 -1.52
N ILE A 249 -13.25 -19.44 -2.55
CA ILE A 249 -13.58 -18.01 -2.40
C ILE A 249 -14.82 -17.83 -1.52
N LEU A 250 -15.87 -18.63 -1.71
CA LEU A 250 -17.07 -18.57 -0.88
C LEU A 250 -16.78 -18.90 0.59
N ASN A 251 -15.93 -19.91 0.84
CA ASN A 251 -15.54 -20.28 2.19
C ASN A 251 -14.75 -19.15 2.87
N LEU A 252 -13.77 -18.56 2.16
CA LEU A 252 -13.03 -17.39 2.65
C LEU A 252 -13.95 -16.20 2.93
N GLN A 253 -14.92 -15.94 2.05
CA GLN A 253 -15.89 -14.87 2.23
C GLN A 253 -16.76 -15.10 3.48
N HIS A 254 -17.24 -16.33 3.68
CA HIS A 254 -17.97 -16.71 4.89
C HIS A 254 -17.10 -16.60 6.15
N GLU A 255 -15.83 -17.05 6.11
CA GLU A 255 -14.90 -16.92 7.22
C GLU A 255 -14.67 -15.45 7.60
N LEU A 256 -14.45 -14.58 6.60
CA LEU A 256 -14.33 -13.14 6.82
C LEU A 256 -15.59 -12.52 7.45
N GLU A 257 -16.78 -12.92 6.99
CA GLU A 257 -18.05 -12.42 7.53
C GLU A 257 -18.25 -12.87 8.99
N THR A 258 -17.95 -14.14 9.29
CA THR A 258 -18.02 -14.65 10.67
C THR A 258 -17.03 -13.96 11.59
N LEU A 259 -15.77 -13.78 11.15
CA LEU A 259 -14.73 -13.12 11.93
C LEU A 259 -15.03 -11.64 12.15
N HIS A 260 -15.61 -10.97 11.14
CA HIS A 260 -16.09 -9.59 11.27
C HIS A 260 -17.23 -9.48 12.28
N GLY A 261 -18.22 -10.38 12.21
CA GLY A 261 -19.33 -10.42 13.17
C GLY A 261 -18.88 -10.72 14.61
N GLU A 262 -17.88 -11.58 14.79
CA GLU A 262 -17.26 -11.83 16.10
C GLU A 262 -16.48 -10.63 16.61
N PHE A 263 -15.73 -9.96 15.73
CA PHE A 263 -14.99 -8.75 16.06
C PHE A 263 -15.95 -7.64 16.52
N ASP A 264 -17.05 -7.39 15.79
CA ASP A 264 -18.05 -6.40 16.15
C ASP A 264 -18.69 -6.69 17.50
N LYS A 265 -18.99 -7.97 17.79
CA LYS A 265 -19.47 -8.39 19.12
C LYS A 265 -18.45 -8.06 20.20
N LYS A 266 -17.18 -8.48 20.04
CA LYS A 266 -16.11 -8.20 21.02
C LYS A 266 -15.85 -6.71 21.19
N PHE A 267 -15.90 -5.95 20.10
CA PHE A 267 -15.76 -4.50 20.11
C PHE A 267 -16.91 -3.86 20.90
N SER A 268 -18.16 -4.26 20.63
CA SER A 268 -19.33 -3.77 21.36
C SER A 268 -19.33 -4.15 22.85
N GLU A 269 -18.69 -5.28 23.19
CA GLU A 269 -18.55 -5.77 24.55
C GLU A 269 -17.45 -5.06 25.35
N THR A 270 -16.51 -4.39 24.67
CA THR A 270 -15.37 -3.73 25.30
C THR A 270 -15.83 -2.62 26.26
N THR A 271 -15.26 -2.58 27.46
CA THR A 271 -15.62 -1.61 28.52
C THR A 271 -15.54 -0.17 28.03
N GLN A 272 -14.54 0.16 27.23
CA GLN A 272 -14.36 1.50 26.65
C GLN A 272 -15.53 1.89 25.72
N PHE A 273 -15.94 0.98 24.83
CA PHE A 273 -17.08 1.20 23.94
C PHE A 273 -18.40 1.33 24.71
N LYS A 274 -18.64 0.45 25.69
CA LYS A 274 -19.81 0.53 26.59
C LYS A 274 -19.85 1.86 27.35
N ASN A 275 -18.71 2.31 27.88
CA ASN A 275 -18.59 3.57 28.60
C ASN A 275 -18.85 4.77 27.68
N LEU A 276 -18.28 4.77 26.47
CA LEU A 276 -18.50 5.81 25.47
C LEU A 276 -19.97 5.87 25.04
N LYS A 277 -20.59 4.72 24.76
CA LYS A 277 -22.00 4.62 24.40
C LYS A 277 -22.90 5.20 25.50
N LYS A 278 -22.66 4.82 26.76
CA LYS A 278 -23.41 5.33 27.92
C LYS A 278 -23.23 6.86 28.09
N MET A 279 -22.02 7.37 27.89
CA MET A 279 -21.74 8.81 27.94
C MET A 279 -22.49 9.56 26.84
N LEU A 280 -22.53 9.00 25.62
CA LEU A 280 -23.15 9.62 24.45
C LEU A 280 -24.68 9.62 24.55
N GLU A 281 -25.27 8.53 25.06
CA GLU A 281 -26.69 8.47 25.41
C GLU A 281 -27.05 9.51 26.48
N GLY A 282 -26.23 9.67 27.52
CA GLY A 282 -26.41 10.69 28.55
C GLY A 282 -26.27 12.13 28.03
N LYS A 283 -25.31 12.40 27.14
CA LYS A 283 -25.20 13.71 26.49
C LYS A 283 -26.38 13.98 25.56
N ASN A 284 -26.90 12.96 24.88
CA ASN A 284 -28.08 13.11 24.02
C ASN A 284 -29.35 13.41 24.81
N THR A 285 -29.54 12.82 25.99
CA THR A 285 -30.68 13.18 26.86
C THR A 285 -30.53 14.60 27.38
N GLN A 286 -29.33 15.00 27.84
CA GLN A 286 -29.05 16.38 28.24
C GLN A 286 -29.29 17.37 27.09
N LEU A 287 -28.86 17.04 25.87
CA LEU A 287 -29.08 17.86 24.69
C LEU A 287 -30.58 18.00 24.37
N LYS A 288 -31.35 16.92 24.50
CA LYS A 288 -32.81 16.96 24.33
C LYS A 288 -33.48 17.84 25.39
N GLU A 289 -33.08 17.72 26.65
CA GLU A 289 -33.60 18.56 27.74
C GLU A 289 -33.27 20.04 27.53
N LEU A 290 -32.03 20.34 27.14
CA LEU A 290 -31.59 21.69 26.82
C LEU A 290 -32.34 22.25 25.61
N ARG A 291 -32.53 21.48 24.54
CA ARG A 291 -33.35 21.89 23.38
C ARG A 291 -34.79 22.20 23.79
N VAL A 292 -35.41 21.37 24.64
CA VAL A 292 -36.78 21.63 25.16
C VAL A 292 -36.80 22.89 26.03
N ARG A 293 -35.78 23.11 26.86
CA ARG A 293 -35.68 24.29 27.73
C ARG A 293 -35.45 25.56 26.90
N VAL A 294 -34.51 25.55 25.96
CA VAL A 294 -34.24 26.67 25.05
C VAL A 294 -35.49 27.03 24.26
N LYS A 295 -36.20 26.03 23.69
CA LYS A 295 -37.48 26.26 22.99
C LYS A 295 -38.58 26.89 23.86
N LYS A 296 -38.50 26.76 25.19
CA LYS A 296 -39.42 27.40 26.13
C LYS A 296 -39.10 28.88 26.38
N TYR A 297 -37.83 29.28 26.29
CA TYR A 297 -37.37 30.63 26.62
C TYR A 297 -37.05 31.48 25.38
N GLU A 298 -36.77 30.86 24.24
CA GLU A 298 -36.47 31.50 22.96
C GLU A 298 -37.24 30.79 21.83
N PRO A 299 -38.55 31.10 21.65
CA PRO A 299 -39.37 30.45 20.64
C PRO A 299 -38.95 30.77 19.20
N ASP A 300 -38.16 31.83 19.00
CA ASP A 300 -37.67 32.30 17.69
C ASP A 300 -36.26 31.80 17.32
N CYS A 301 -35.62 30.98 18.17
CA CYS A 301 -34.34 30.35 17.84
C CYS A 301 -34.58 29.03 17.11
N GLU A 302 -34.53 29.04 15.78
CA GLU A 302 -34.38 27.81 14.99
C GLU A 302 -32.95 27.26 15.18
N LEU A 303 -32.85 26.06 15.77
CA LEU A 303 -31.63 25.24 15.89
C LEU A 303 -31.79 23.95 15.11
#